data_AF-A0A5E4MCR7-F1
#
_entry.id   AF-A0A5E4MCR7-F1
#
_cell.length_a   1.000
_cell.length_b   1.000
_cell.length_c   1.000
_cell.angle_alpha   90.00
_cell.angle_beta   90.00
_cell.angle_gamma   90.00
#
_symmetry.space_group_name_H-M   'P 1'
#
loop_
_entity.id
_entity.type
_entity.pdbx_description
1 polymer ?
#
loop_
_entity_poly.entity_id
_entity_poly.type
_entity_poly.pdbx_seq_one_letter_code
_entity_poly.pdbx_strand_id
1 'polypeptide(L)'
;MNVAEMRTLRWMSGVTIEDRIRNEYIRGSLGVASIVDKRRRNKLRCCGHVMRREESEAVIIVMKTNVIGKRGRGRPKKKWLRVIENDTRTSGVCEIGDRVKLKFKTSLARPQTVEMSAKEEEKK
;
A
#
# COMPACT_ATOMS: atom_id res chain seq x y z
N MET A 1 1.46 -11.09 3.17
CA MET A 1 0.22 -10.68 2.48
C MET A 1 0.40 -10.39 0.98
N ASN A 2 1.58 -10.55 0.38
CA ASN A 2 1.73 -10.43 -1.09
C ASN A 2 1.55 -11.80 -1.78
N VAL A 3 2.00 -12.90 -1.15
CA VAL A 3 1.96 -14.26 -1.72
C VAL A 3 0.54 -14.75 -2.03
N ALA A 4 -0.40 -14.62 -1.09
CA ALA A 4 -1.79 -15.06 -1.32
C ALA A 4 -2.47 -14.28 -2.45
N GLU A 5 -2.31 -12.95 -2.48
CA GLU A 5 -2.79 -12.08 -3.56
C GLU A 5 -2.20 -12.50 -4.92
N MET A 6 -0.88 -12.71 -4.99
CA MET A 6 -0.27 -13.11 -6.26
C MET A 6 -0.66 -14.50 -6.71
N ARG A 7 -0.89 -15.44 -5.78
CA ARG A 7 -1.39 -16.78 -6.10
C ARG A 7 -2.78 -16.71 -6.76
N THR A 8 -3.69 -15.91 -6.21
CA THR A 8 -5.03 -15.75 -6.80
C THR A 8 -4.99 -15.03 -8.14
N LEU A 9 -4.19 -13.96 -8.27
CA LEU A 9 -4.07 -13.22 -9.53
C LEU A 9 -3.46 -14.10 -10.65
N ARG A 10 -2.41 -14.87 -10.34
CA ARG A 10 -1.79 -15.81 -11.27
C ARG A 10 -2.76 -16.89 -11.72
N TRP A 11 -3.50 -17.47 -10.77
CA TRP A 11 -4.50 -18.51 -11.07
C TRP A 11 -5.61 -17.98 -11.99
N MET A 12 -6.14 -16.79 -11.72
CA MET A 12 -7.15 -16.15 -12.56
C MET A 12 -6.64 -15.80 -13.97
N SER A 13 -5.37 -15.42 -14.09
CA SER A 13 -4.74 -15.10 -15.37
C SER A 13 -4.18 -16.33 -16.10
N GLY A 14 -4.29 -17.54 -15.54
CA GLY A 14 -3.70 -18.76 -16.10
C GLY A 14 -2.17 -18.77 -16.14
N VAL A 15 -1.51 -17.87 -15.40
CA VAL A 15 -0.05 -17.71 -15.43
C VAL A 15 0.59 -18.65 -14.40
N THR A 16 1.48 -19.49 -14.87
CA THR A 16 2.24 -20.44 -14.06
C THR A 16 3.58 -19.85 -13.61
N ILE A 17 4.38 -20.63 -12.89
CA ILE A 17 5.74 -20.24 -12.50
C ILE A 17 6.69 -20.33 -13.70
N GLU A 18 6.40 -21.22 -14.65
CA GLU A 18 7.24 -21.47 -15.83
C GLU A 18 7.32 -20.26 -16.77
N ASP A 19 6.23 -19.47 -16.84
CA ASP A 19 6.17 -18.27 -17.66
C ASP A 19 7.14 -17.16 -17.23
N ARG A 20 7.70 -17.25 -16.01
CA ARG A 20 8.67 -16.28 -15.43
C ARG A 20 8.25 -14.81 -15.53
N ILE A 21 6.95 -14.55 -15.66
CA ILE A 21 6.38 -13.20 -15.77
C ILE A 21 6.52 -12.47 -14.44
N ARG A 22 6.90 -11.19 -14.49
CA ARG A 22 7.01 -10.33 -13.30
C ARG A 22 5.64 -10.04 -12.70
N ASN A 23 5.55 -10.04 -11.37
CA ASN A 23 4.30 -9.76 -10.64
C ASN A 23 3.71 -8.37 -10.93
N GLU A 24 4.57 -7.40 -11.25
CA GLU A 24 4.18 -6.04 -11.63
C GLU A 24 3.39 -6.03 -12.94
N TYR A 25 3.78 -6.88 -13.90
CA TYR A 25 3.08 -7.00 -15.17
C TYR A 25 1.69 -7.61 -15.00
N ILE A 26 1.56 -8.69 -14.22
CA ILE A 26 0.27 -9.34 -13.92
C ILE A 26 -0.70 -8.37 -13.24
N ARG A 27 -0.19 -7.52 -12.34
CA ARG A 27 -0.99 -6.47 -11.69
C ARG A 27 -1.35 -5.35 -12.67
N GLY A 28 -0.42 -4.99 -13.55
CA GLY A 28 -0.61 -4.00 -14.60
C GLY A 28 -1.69 -4.41 -15.59
N SER A 29 -1.65 -5.65 -16.08
CA SER A 29 -2.62 -6.18 -17.04
C SER A 29 -4.03 -6.29 -16.45
N LEU A 30 -4.15 -6.63 -15.17
CA LEU A 30 -5.43 -6.68 -14.46
C LEU A 30 -5.88 -5.31 -13.91
N GLY A 31 -5.05 -4.26 -14.01
CA GLY A 31 -5.34 -2.95 -13.42
C GLY A 31 -5.43 -2.94 -11.88
N VAL A 32 -4.85 -3.96 -11.21
CA VAL A 32 -4.95 -4.13 -9.75
C VAL A 32 -3.77 -3.48 -9.03
N ALA A 33 -4.06 -2.58 -8.08
CA ALA A 33 -3.04 -2.04 -7.18
C ALA A 33 -2.69 -3.04 -6.05
N SER A 34 -1.46 -2.99 -5.53
CA SER A 34 -1.05 -3.91 -4.46
C SER A 34 -1.94 -3.78 -3.21
N ILE A 35 -2.27 -4.92 -2.61
CA ILE A 35 -2.93 -4.97 -1.30
C ILE A 35 -2.14 -4.23 -0.21
N VAL A 36 -0.81 -4.20 -0.32
CA VAL A 36 0.04 -3.49 0.65
C VAL A 36 -0.22 -1.99 0.57
N ASP A 37 -0.32 -1.44 -0.64
CA ASP A 37 -0.61 -0.03 -0.88
C ASP A 37 -2.05 0.32 -0.53
N LYS A 38 -3.01 -0.59 -0.81
CA LYS A 38 -4.40 -0.42 -0.39
C LYS A 38 -4.53 -0.34 1.13
N ARG A 39 -3.87 -1.26 1.84
CA ARG A 39 -3.84 -1.27 3.31
C ARG A 39 -3.16 -0.03 3.86
N ARG A 40 -2.08 0.43 3.24
CA ARG A 40 -1.40 1.69 3.58
C ARG A 40 -2.34 2.88 3.45
N ARG A 41 -3.05 2.99 2.34
CA ARG A 41 -4.05 4.04 2.11
C ARG A 41 -5.14 4.03 3.19
N ASN A 42 -5.66 2.85 3.54
CA ASN A 42 -6.70 2.74 4.55
C ASN A 42 -6.20 3.20 5.93
N LYS A 43 -4.96 2.84 6.31
CA LYS A 43 -4.31 3.33 7.54
C LYS A 43 -4.19 4.86 7.54
N LEU A 44 -3.72 5.45 6.44
CA LEU A 44 -3.59 6.91 6.31
C LEU A 44 -4.94 7.63 6.35
N ARG A 45 -5.97 7.07 5.70
CA ARG A 45 -7.34 7.60 5.75
C ARG A 45 -7.92 7.56 7.17
N CYS A 46 -7.68 6.47 7.90
CA CYS A 46 -8.08 6.33 9.30
C CYS A 46 -7.34 7.35 10.18
N CYS A 47 -6.03 7.51 9.99
CA CYS A 47 -5.25 8.54 10.70
C CYS A 47 -5.80 9.94 10.44
N GLY A 48 -6.07 10.30 9.19
CA GLY A 48 -6.67 11.60 8.88
C GLY A 48 -8.09 11.77 9.45
N HIS A 49 -8.82 10.69 9.73
CA HIS A 49 -10.07 10.77 10.46
C HIS A 49 -9.85 11.06 11.94
N VAL A 50 -8.91 10.36 12.58
CA VAL A 50 -8.55 10.57 13.99
C VAL A 50 -8.00 11.99 14.21
N MET A 51 -7.14 12.50 13.33
CA MET A 51 -6.54 13.83 13.46
C MET A 51 -7.52 14.99 13.24
N ARG A 52 -8.72 14.73 12.70
CA ARG A 52 -9.79 15.73 12.53
C ARG A 52 -10.76 15.79 13.71
N ARG A 53 -10.59 14.91 14.70
CA ARG A 53 -11.38 14.92 15.95
C ARG A 53 -10.89 16.02 16.89
N GLU A 54 -11.71 16.39 17.85
CA GLU A 54 -11.35 17.38 18.86
C GLU A 54 -10.27 16.82 19.81
N GLU A 55 -9.33 17.65 20.26
CA GLU A 55 -8.22 17.21 21.11
C GLU A 55 -8.66 16.68 22.48
N SER A 56 -9.85 17.06 22.93
CA SER A 56 -10.49 16.58 24.17
C SER A 56 -11.04 15.15 24.05
N GLU A 57 -11.16 14.60 22.82
CA GLU A 57 -11.63 13.23 22.64
C GLU A 57 -10.60 12.20 23.11
N ALA A 58 -11.08 11.20 23.86
CA ALA A 58 -10.26 10.15 24.44
C ALA A 58 -9.32 9.46 23.43
N VAL A 59 -9.73 9.34 22.15
CA VAL A 59 -8.94 8.72 21.08
C VAL A 59 -7.65 9.49 20.82
N ILE A 60 -7.70 10.83 20.77
CA ILE A 60 -6.50 11.67 20.56
C ILE A 60 -5.61 11.66 21.80
N ILE A 61 -6.22 11.74 22.99
CA ILE A 61 -5.49 11.70 24.27
C ILE A 61 -4.69 10.40 24.37
N VAL A 62 -5.33 9.25 24.23
CA VAL A 62 -4.65 7.94 24.28
C VAL A 62 -3.56 7.84 23.22
N MET A 63 -3.81 8.37 22.02
CA MET A 63 -2.84 8.37 20.93
C MET A 63 -1.57 9.19 21.25
N LYS A 64 -1.71 10.32 21.95
CA LYS A 64 -0.60 11.20 22.36
C LYS A 64 0.10 10.74 23.65
N THR A 65 -0.60 10.00 24.51
CA THR A 65 -0.05 9.54 25.78
C THR A 65 1.15 8.60 25.61
N ASN A 66 2.19 8.79 26.42
CA ASN A 66 3.33 7.88 26.50
C ASN A 66 3.22 7.08 27.79
N VAL A 67 2.92 5.79 27.67
CA VAL A 67 2.84 4.89 28.83
C VAL A 67 4.25 4.63 29.36
N ILE A 68 4.49 5.07 30.61
CA ILE A 68 5.73 4.85 31.35
C ILE A 68 5.65 3.46 31.99
N GLY A 69 6.61 2.58 31.71
CA GLY A 69 6.65 1.24 32.26
C GLY A 69 7.83 0.41 31.75
N LYS A 70 8.18 -0.65 32.49
CA LYS A 70 9.22 -1.60 32.08
C LYS A 70 8.72 -2.41 30.87
N ARG A 71 9.53 -2.49 29.82
CA ARG A 71 9.24 -3.29 28.63
C ARG A 71 9.82 -4.69 28.79
N GLY A 72 9.10 -5.69 28.30
CA GLY A 72 9.62 -7.07 28.23
C GLY A 72 10.82 -7.19 27.28
N ARG A 73 11.54 -8.32 27.38
CA ARG A 73 12.65 -8.66 26.47
C ARG A 73 12.14 -8.87 25.05
N GLY A 74 12.95 -8.46 24.05
CA GLY A 74 12.67 -8.65 22.63
C GLY A 74 12.38 -7.35 21.85
N ARG A 75 12.03 -7.49 20.57
CA ARG A 75 11.76 -6.34 19.70
C ARG A 75 10.43 -5.68 20.06
N PRO A 76 10.41 -4.38 20.39
CA PRO A 76 9.16 -3.70 20.70
C PRO A 76 8.26 -3.63 19.46
N LYS A 77 6.95 -3.77 19.67
CA LYS A 77 5.95 -3.48 18.63
C LYS A 77 6.11 -2.01 18.20
N LYS A 78 5.97 -1.74 16.90
CA LYS A 78 6.00 -0.36 16.39
C LYS A 78 4.80 0.40 16.95
N LYS A 79 5.03 1.61 17.47
CA LYS A 79 3.95 2.55 17.80
C LYS A 79 3.16 2.89 16.53
N TRP A 80 1.86 3.11 16.67
CA TRP A 80 1.00 3.42 15.52
C TRP A 80 1.47 4.68 14.78
N LEU A 81 1.82 5.77 15.49
CA LEU A 81 2.44 6.97 14.92
C LEU A 81 3.67 6.66 14.04
N ARG A 82 4.58 5.81 14.53
CA ARG A 82 5.78 5.40 13.77
C ARG A 82 5.41 4.61 12.52
N VAL A 83 4.33 3.84 12.54
CA VAL A 83 3.83 3.15 11.34
C VAL A 83 3.27 4.17 10.34
N ILE A 84 2.49 5.14 10.81
CA ILE A 84 1.92 6.20 9.97
C ILE A 84 3.02 7.06 9.32
N GLU A 85 4.07 7.43 10.07
CA GLU A 85 5.22 8.19 9.57
C GLU A 85 5.97 7.42 8.46
N ASN A 86 6.18 6.11 8.66
CA ASN A 86 6.73 5.29 7.58
C ASN A 86 5.76 5.24 6.40
N ASP A 87 4.45 5.14 6.67
CA ASP A 87 3.41 5.10 5.66
C ASP A 87 3.38 6.36 4.79
N THR A 88 3.41 7.54 5.40
CA THR A 88 3.46 8.83 4.71
C THR A 88 4.75 8.97 3.89
N ARG A 89 5.91 8.59 4.45
CA ARG A 89 7.20 8.69 3.76
C ARG A 89 7.25 7.93 2.45
N THR A 90 6.86 6.65 2.44
CA THR A 90 6.90 5.88 1.17
C THR A 90 5.72 6.23 0.27
N SER A 91 4.58 6.68 0.83
CA SER A 91 3.50 7.16 -0.02
C SER A 91 3.86 8.49 -0.66
N GLY A 92 4.70 9.34 -0.06
CA GLY A 92 4.96 10.71 -0.53
C GLY A 92 3.86 11.70 -0.12
N VAL A 93 3.03 11.35 0.87
CA VAL A 93 2.00 12.24 1.42
C VAL A 93 2.66 13.16 2.45
N CYS A 94 2.69 14.47 2.20
CA CYS A 94 3.25 15.42 3.16
C CYS A 94 2.25 15.83 4.27
N GLU A 95 0.94 15.81 4.00
CA GLU A 95 -0.08 16.27 4.96
C GLU A 95 -1.25 15.30 5.08
N ILE A 96 -1.54 14.89 6.32
CA ILE A 96 -2.64 13.99 6.69
C ILE A 96 -3.86 14.84 7.10
N GLY A 97 -4.42 15.60 6.15
CA GLY A 97 -5.56 16.49 6.41
C GLY A 97 -6.36 16.79 5.15
N ASP A 98 -5.64 16.97 4.03
CA ASP A 98 -6.27 17.29 2.75
C ASP A 98 -6.86 16.04 2.09
N ARG A 99 -8.20 16.01 2.02
CA ARG A 99 -8.96 15.10 1.15
C ARG A 99 -8.43 15.12 -0.30
N VAL A 100 -7.88 16.26 -0.72
CA VAL A 100 -7.35 16.54 -2.07
C VAL A 100 -5.99 15.88 -2.29
N LYS A 101 -5.08 15.87 -1.30
CA LYS A 101 -3.74 15.24 -1.41
C LYS A 101 -3.78 13.71 -1.22
N LEU A 102 -4.80 13.17 -0.54
CA LEU A 102 -5.05 11.72 -0.46
C LEU A 102 -5.67 11.14 -1.76
N LYS A 103 -5.56 11.86 -2.88
CA LYS A 103 -5.64 11.30 -4.23
C LYS A 103 -4.28 10.74 -4.66
N PHE A 104 -3.66 9.91 -3.83
CA PHE A 104 -2.47 9.18 -4.25
C PHE A 104 -2.83 8.19 -5.35
N LYS A 105 -2.27 8.39 -6.56
CA LYS A 105 -2.18 7.46 -7.71
C LYS A 105 -3.00 6.17 -7.54
N THR A 106 -4.32 6.26 -7.61
CA THR A 106 -5.18 5.07 -7.65
C THR A 106 -6.34 5.36 -8.56
N SER A 107 -6.15 4.98 -9.80
CA SER A 107 -7.23 4.43 -10.62
C SER A 107 -6.66 3.38 -11.57
N LEU A 108 -5.39 3.48 -11.96
CA LEU A 108 -4.76 2.51 -12.85
C LEU A 108 -3.34 2.22 -12.35
N ALA A 109 -2.97 0.95 -12.29
CA ALA A 109 -1.55 0.60 -12.42
C ALA A 109 -1.03 1.39 -13.63
N ARG A 110 0.02 2.20 -13.46
CA ARG A 110 0.58 2.96 -14.58
C ARG A 110 0.92 1.91 -15.65
N PRO A 111 0.25 1.90 -16.83
CA PRO A 111 0.53 0.87 -17.81
C PRO A 111 2.01 1.00 -18.13
N GLN A 112 2.77 -0.08 -17.93
CA GLN A 112 4.06 -0.15 -18.59
C GLN A 112 3.72 -0.25 -20.06
N THR A 113 4.07 0.78 -20.83
CA THR A 113 4.24 0.66 -22.28
C THR A 113 5.31 -0.39 -22.48
N VAL A 114 4.89 -1.65 -22.55
CA VAL A 114 5.73 -2.70 -23.09
C VAL A 114 5.52 -2.59 -24.59
N GLU A 115 6.49 -1.98 -25.25
CA GLU A 115 6.67 -2.17 -26.68
C GLU A 115 6.82 -3.68 -26.91
N MET A 116 5.74 -4.28 -27.41
CA MET A 116 5.67 -5.68 -27.81
C MET A 116 5.14 -5.82 -29.23
N SER A 117 5.39 -4.80 -30.07
CA SER A 117 5.23 -4.86 -31.52
C SER A 117 6.60 -4.92 -32.18
N ALA A 118 7.38 -5.94 -31.86
CA ALA A 118 8.60 -6.30 -32.59
C ALA A 118 9.01 -7.72 -32.25
N LYS A 119 8.22 -8.73 -32.66
CA LYS A 119 8.68 -10.14 -32.85
C LYS A 119 7.68 -11.14 -33.44
N GLU A 120 6.63 -10.71 -34.15
CA GLU A 120 5.73 -11.67 -34.84
C GLU A 120 5.68 -11.55 -36.39
N GLU A 121 6.41 -10.63 -37.02
CA GLU A 121 6.39 -10.50 -38.50
C GLU A 121 7.68 -10.88 -39.23
N GLU A 122 8.55 -11.72 -38.66
CA GLU A 122 9.76 -12.19 -39.38
C GLU A 122 9.87 -13.72 -39.45
N LYS A 123 8.71 -14.40 -39.54
CA LYS A 123 8.69 -15.81 -39.91
C LYS A 123 7.37 -16.24 -40.57
N LYS A 124 7.09 -15.69 -41.74
CA LYS A 124 6.36 -16.43 -42.78
C LYS A 124 6.69 -15.89 -44.16
#